data_AF-A0AAV4HJJ2-F1
#
_entry.id   AF-A0AAV4HJJ2-F1
#
_cell.length_a   1.000
_cell.length_b   1.000
_cell.length_c   1.000
_cell.angle_alpha   90.00
_cell.angle_beta   90.00
_cell.angle_gamma   90.00
#
_symmetry.space_group_name_H-M   'P 1'
#
loop_
_entity.id
_entity.type
_entity.pdbx_description
1 polymer ?
#
loop_
_entity_poly.entity_id
_entity_poly.type
_entity_poly.pdbx_seq_one_letter_code
_entity_poly.pdbx_strand_id
1 'polypeptide(L)'
;MVLILRRYIHAERCGNWRGHLIEVRIMLPYLITAGHRKYASCVPMEELPDRYPGLYAAFLKGNFTVHHTSSFHNGVWTDMAIEQSYNKEGKTTLFKGIIHVQSARTRDKYIKTVPYMSSVSHSAKSMANMLSKCESKKRDDSQSSKNVLEKKELRNMNPFTMDDKEFSVNIVTGIILPEQTVLQARELGEAAIEMAKEKNSAAIEIPKIMTFKQLEEKGKK
;
A
#
# COMPACT_ATOMS: atom_id res chain seq x y z
N MET A 1 8.03 -12.66 -3.78
CA MET A 1 7.47 -11.31 -3.48
C MET A 1 8.13 -10.57 -2.34
N VAL A 2 8.41 -11.22 -1.21
CA VAL A 2 8.91 -10.54 0.01
C VAL A 2 10.18 -9.69 -0.24
N LEU A 3 11.14 -10.20 -1.01
CA LEU A 3 12.36 -9.47 -1.33
C LEU A 3 12.11 -8.21 -2.17
N ILE A 4 11.19 -8.26 -3.15
CA ILE A 4 10.81 -7.11 -3.98
C ILE A 4 10.16 -6.04 -3.11
N LEU A 5 9.24 -6.45 -2.22
CA LEU A 5 8.60 -5.52 -1.29
C LEU A 5 9.62 -4.88 -0.33
N ARG A 6 10.59 -5.64 0.17
CA ARG A 6 11.65 -5.12 1.03
C ARG A 6 12.48 -4.06 0.30
N ARG A 7 12.88 -4.31 -0.95
CA ARG A 7 13.64 -3.35 -1.75
C ARG A 7 12.80 -2.13 -2.14
N TYR A 8 11.52 -2.32 -2.45
CA TYR A 8 10.56 -1.24 -2.69
C TYR A 8 10.46 -0.30 -1.47
N ILE A 9 10.22 -0.88 -0.28
CA ILE A 9 10.14 -0.10 0.97
C ILE A 9 11.46 0.62 1.22
N HIS A 10 12.58 -0.07 1.06
CA HIS A 10 13.89 0.54 1.24
C HIS A 10 14.12 1.74 0.30
N ALA A 11 13.77 1.60 -0.99
CA ALA A 11 13.90 2.67 -1.97
C ALA A 11 13.03 3.88 -1.61
N GLU A 12 11.80 3.66 -1.16
CA GLU A 12 10.92 4.73 -0.66
C GLU A 12 11.51 5.40 0.59
N ARG A 13 11.93 4.62 1.59
CA ARG A 13 12.48 5.14 2.84
C ARG A 13 13.73 6.00 2.65
N CYS A 14 14.52 5.73 1.60
CA CYS A 14 15.73 6.46 1.24
C CYS A 14 15.50 7.60 0.23
N GLY A 15 14.28 7.83 -0.24
CA GLY A 15 14.02 8.78 -1.34
C GLY A 15 14.71 8.40 -2.65
N ASN A 16 14.95 7.10 -2.91
CA ASN A 16 15.56 6.63 -4.16
C ASN A 16 14.49 6.40 -5.23
N TRP A 17 14.28 7.42 -6.09
CA TRP A 17 13.28 7.39 -7.14
C TRP A 17 13.48 6.25 -8.16
N ARG A 18 14.71 6.03 -8.61
CA ARG A 18 15.01 5.00 -9.63
C ARG A 18 14.77 3.60 -9.08
N GLY A 19 15.25 3.34 -7.86
CA GLY A 19 15.01 2.07 -7.17
C GLY A 19 13.51 1.83 -6.96
N HIS A 20 12.76 2.86 -6.58
CA HIS A 20 11.32 2.77 -6.42
C HIS A 20 10.63 2.34 -7.73
N LEU A 21 10.92 3.00 -8.86
CA LEU A 21 10.33 2.65 -10.16
C LEU A 21 10.68 1.22 -10.61
N ILE A 22 11.93 0.80 -10.44
CA ILE A 22 12.37 -0.56 -10.78
C ILE A 22 11.57 -1.60 -10.01
N GLU A 23 11.45 -1.45 -8.69
CA GLU A 23 10.74 -2.43 -7.87
C GLU A 23 9.23 -2.40 -8.11
N VAL A 24 8.63 -1.22 -8.39
CA VAL A 24 7.22 -1.13 -8.83
C VAL A 24 7.01 -1.93 -10.11
N ARG A 25 7.88 -1.77 -11.11
CA ARG A 25 7.80 -2.51 -12.38
C ARG A 25 7.90 -4.01 -12.17
N ILE A 26 8.82 -4.46 -11.32
CA ILE A 26 8.99 -5.89 -11.00
C ILE A 26 7.78 -6.42 -10.22
N MET A 27 7.16 -5.61 -9.36
CA MET A 27 5.99 -5.98 -8.55
C MET A 27 4.68 -5.99 -9.37
N LEU A 28 4.63 -5.21 -10.46
CA LEU A 28 3.41 -4.92 -11.19
C LEU A 28 2.67 -6.16 -11.72
N PRO A 29 3.33 -7.17 -12.33
CA PRO A 29 2.65 -8.39 -12.77
C PRO A 29 1.85 -9.04 -11.64
N TYR A 30 2.45 -9.14 -10.46
CA TYR A 30 1.83 -9.72 -9.28
C TYR A 30 0.62 -8.90 -8.80
N LEU A 31 0.71 -7.57 -8.83
CA LEU A 31 -0.42 -6.70 -8.48
C LEU A 31 -1.60 -6.87 -9.43
N ILE A 32 -1.34 -6.99 -10.74
CA ILE A 32 -2.37 -7.21 -11.75
C ILE A 32 -3.06 -8.55 -11.53
N THR A 33 -2.27 -9.60 -11.29
CA THR A 33 -2.81 -10.94 -10.99
C THR A 33 -3.63 -11.01 -9.71
N ALA A 34 -3.28 -10.20 -8.71
CA ALA A 34 -4.05 -10.03 -7.49
C ALA A 34 -5.31 -9.16 -7.67
N GLY A 35 -5.59 -8.69 -8.90
CA GLY A 35 -6.75 -7.88 -9.23
C GLY A 35 -6.56 -6.37 -9.03
N HIS A 36 -5.36 -5.92 -8.67
CA HIS A 36 -5.04 -4.50 -8.47
C HIS A 36 -4.60 -3.80 -9.76
N ARG A 37 -5.38 -3.95 -10.84
CA ARG A 37 -5.09 -3.40 -12.17
C ARG A 37 -4.89 -1.88 -12.22
N LYS A 38 -5.43 -1.13 -11.26
CA LYS A 38 -5.26 0.33 -11.19
C LYS A 38 -3.80 0.73 -11.00
N TYR A 39 -2.95 -0.12 -10.42
CA TYR A 39 -1.53 0.19 -10.32
C TYR A 39 -0.79 0.08 -11.66
N ALA A 40 -1.41 -0.49 -12.70
CA ALA A 40 -0.80 -0.49 -14.03
C ALA A 40 -0.84 0.89 -14.68
N SER A 41 -1.73 1.77 -14.25
CA SER A 41 -1.69 3.17 -14.68
C SER A 41 -0.53 3.96 -14.07
N CYS A 42 0.30 3.35 -13.20
CA CYS A 42 1.54 3.94 -12.69
C CYS A 42 2.72 3.83 -13.67
N VAL A 43 2.61 2.96 -14.69
CA VAL A 43 3.63 2.74 -15.74
C VAL A 43 4.05 4.02 -16.52
N PRO A 44 3.19 5.03 -16.77
CA PRO A 44 3.59 6.26 -17.48
C PRO A 44 4.60 7.14 -16.73
N MET A 45 5.01 6.77 -15.50
CA MET A 45 6.07 7.46 -14.77
C MET A 45 7.44 7.38 -15.48
N GLU A 46 7.60 6.50 -16.46
CA GLU A 46 8.80 6.45 -17.33
C GLU A 46 8.90 7.65 -18.28
N GLU A 47 7.78 8.28 -18.67
CA GLU A 47 7.72 9.49 -19.52
C GLU A 47 7.91 10.80 -18.74
N LEU A 48 8.04 10.71 -17.42
CA LEU A 48 8.21 11.86 -16.53
C LEU A 48 9.41 12.76 -16.89
N PRO A 49 10.58 12.23 -17.32
CA PRO A 49 11.71 13.06 -17.74
C PRO A 49 11.38 13.98 -18.91
N ASP A 50 10.61 13.48 -19.88
CA ASP A 50 10.29 14.21 -21.11
C ASP A 50 9.11 15.17 -20.90
N ARG A 51 8.08 14.73 -20.17
CA ARG A 51 6.84 15.50 -19.99
C ARG A 51 6.95 16.55 -18.88
N TYR A 52 7.70 16.27 -17.81
CA TYR A 52 7.84 17.15 -16.64
C TYR A 52 9.27 17.10 -16.06
N PRO A 53 10.29 17.60 -16.78
CA PRO A 53 11.70 17.49 -16.40
C PRO A 53 12.02 18.10 -15.03
N GLY A 54 11.36 19.21 -14.67
CA GLY A 54 11.54 19.84 -13.35
C GLY A 54 11.05 18.97 -12.19
N LEU A 55 9.92 18.29 -12.38
CA LEU A 55 9.37 17.35 -11.38
C LEU A 55 10.26 16.10 -11.29
N TYR A 56 10.71 15.58 -12.42
CA TYR A 56 11.66 14.48 -12.47
C TYR A 56 12.96 14.80 -11.72
N ALA A 57 13.53 16.00 -11.92
CA ALA A 57 14.71 16.45 -11.20
C ALA A 57 14.47 16.56 -9.69
N ALA A 58 13.30 17.00 -9.25
CA ALA A 58 12.93 17.01 -7.84
C ALA A 58 12.82 15.59 -7.27
N PHE A 59 12.26 14.64 -8.02
CA PHE A 59 12.15 13.24 -7.59
C PHE A 59 13.51 12.57 -7.49
N LEU A 60 14.43 12.84 -8.43
CA LEU A 60 15.81 12.35 -8.34
C LEU A 60 16.57 12.88 -7.11
N LYS A 61 16.17 14.03 -6.58
CA LYS A 61 16.69 14.58 -5.30
C LYS A 61 16.02 13.97 -4.06
N GLY A 62 15.05 13.06 -4.23
CA GLY A 62 14.30 12.44 -3.14
C GLY A 62 13.08 13.23 -2.67
N ASN A 63 12.70 14.32 -3.37
CA ASN A 63 11.60 15.19 -2.92
C ASN A 63 10.18 14.60 -3.13
N PHE A 64 10.07 13.31 -3.47
CA PHE A 64 8.80 12.59 -3.49
C PHE A 64 8.45 11.97 -2.13
N THR A 65 9.42 11.92 -1.22
CA THR A 65 9.25 11.48 0.17
C THR A 65 9.44 12.63 1.14
N VAL A 66 8.77 12.56 2.28
CA VAL A 66 8.92 13.50 3.40
C VAL A 66 9.40 12.76 4.63
N HIS A 67 10.17 13.46 5.47
CA HIS A 67 10.80 12.89 6.65
C HIS A 67 10.25 13.59 7.90
N HIS A 68 9.81 12.82 8.89
CA HIS A 68 9.38 13.39 10.18
C HIS A 68 10.57 13.84 11.05
N THR A 69 11.72 13.18 10.88
CA THR A 69 12.98 13.49 11.56
C THR A 69 14.12 13.48 10.55
N SER A 70 15.26 14.09 10.85
CA SER A 70 16.41 14.24 9.94
C SER A 70 17.18 12.94 9.62
N SER A 71 16.60 11.77 9.91
CA SER A 71 17.20 10.48 9.57
C SER A 71 17.07 10.16 8.08
N PHE A 72 17.99 9.36 7.55
CA PHE A 72 18.04 9.01 6.12
C PHE A 72 17.01 7.95 5.71
N HIS A 73 16.64 7.02 6.60
CA HIS A 73 15.82 5.83 6.27
C HIS A 73 14.37 5.90 6.78
N ASN A 74 13.82 7.09 6.96
CA ASN A 74 12.47 7.30 7.50
C ASN A 74 11.55 8.05 6.52
N GLY A 75 11.92 8.14 5.24
CA GLY A 75 11.13 8.83 4.22
C GLY A 75 9.78 8.15 3.98
N VAL A 76 8.70 8.91 3.99
CA VAL A 76 7.34 8.44 3.75
C VAL A 76 6.80 9.15 2.52
N TRP A 77 6.09 8.42 1.65
CA TRP A 77 5.43 9.04 0.50
C TRP A 77 4.52 10.19 0.93
N THR A 78 4.52 11.30 0.19
CA THR A 78 3.78 12.53 0.54
C THR A 78 2.30 12.28 0.83
N ASP A 79 1.62 11.50 0.00
CA ASP A 79 0.22 11.09 0.22
C ASP A 79 0.03 10.35 1.55
N MET A 80 0.91 9.39 1.84
CA MET A 80 0.87 8.64 3.11
C MET A 80 1.14 9.55 4.31
N ALA A 81 2.04 10.52 4.17
CA ALA A 81 2.32 11.49 5.22
C ALA A 81 1.12 12.42 5.48
N ILE A 82 0.46 12.90 4.42
CA ILE A 82 -0.78 13.70 4.52
C ILE A 82 -1.88 12.86 5.18
N GLU A 83 -2.00 11.58 4.81
CA GLU A 83 -2.97 10.66 5.39
C GLU A 83 -2.76 10.44 6.90
N GLN A 84 -1.50 10.35 7.33
CA GLN A 84 -1.13 10.12 8.72
C GLN A 84 -1.15 11.38 9.60
N SER A 85 -1.02 12.56 8.99
CA SER A 85 -1.00 13.87 9.67
C SER A 85 -2.32 14.62 9.50
N TYR A 86 -2.48 15.33 8.39
CA TYR A 86 -3.60 16.24 8.14
C TYR A 86 -4.94 15.52 7.99
N ASN A 87 -5.01 14.44 7.21
CA ASN A 87 -6.29 13.74 7.01
C ASN A 87 -6.69 12.96 8.26
N LYS A 88 -5.73 12.51 9.09
CA LYS A 88 -6.03 11.86 10.37
C LYS A 88 -6.83 12.76 11.30
N GLU A 89 -6.48 14.05 11.34
CA GLU A 89 -7.16 15.03 12.20
C GLU A 89 -8.34 15.71 11.51
N GLY A 90 -8.30 15.79 10.18
CA GLY A 90 -9.33 16.40 9.36
C GLY A 90 -10.50 15.51 8.99
N LYS A 91 -10.34 14.17 9.02
CA LYS A 91 -11.42 13.19 8.82
C LYS A 91 -12.39 13.22 10.00
N THR A 92 -13.29 14.19 9.98
CA THR A 92 -14.46 14.25 10.86
C THR A 92 -15.70 13.83 10.06
N THR A 93 -16.80 13.50 10.75
CA THR A 93 -18.09 13.21 10.10
C THR A 93 -18.55 14.32 9.15
N LEU A 94 -18.09 15.55 9.37
CA LEU A 94 -18.35 16.74 8.55
C LEU A 94 -17.47 16.85 7.30
N PHE A 95 -16.30 16.19 7.28
CA PHE A 95 -15.30 16.30 6.20
C PHE A 95 -14.81 14.91 5.79
N LYS A 96 -15.56 14.26 4.88
CA LYS A 96 -15.15 12.98 4.28
C LYS A 96 -14.11 13.19 3.17
N GLY A 97 -12.88 13.54 3.57
CA GLY A 97 -11.73 13.70 2.67
C GLY A 97 -11.68 15.06 1.96
N ILE A 98 -10.46 15.53 1.68
CA ILE A 98 -10.19 16.84 1.07
C ILE A 98 -10.83 16.95 -0.33
N ILE A 99 -10.93 15.83 -1.06
CA ILE A 99 -11.39 15.77 -2.46
C ILE A 99 -12.91 15.84 -2.59
N HIS A 100 -13.67 15.40 -1.58
CA HIS A 100 -15.15 15.42 -1.61
C HIS A 100 -15.75 16.71 -1.06
N VAL A 101 -14.93 17.73 -0.80
CA VAL A 101 -15.44 19.04 -0.37
C VAL A 101 -16.05 19.75 -1.59
N GLN A 102 -17.35 19.54 -1.79
CA GLN A 102 -18.09 19.90 -3.01
C GLN A 102 -18.18 21.41 -3.31
N SER A 103 -17.84 22.31 -2.37
CA SER A 103 -17.88 23.76 -2.60
C SER A 103 -16.55 24.43 -2.23
N ALA A 104 -16.13 25.41 -3.06
CA ALA A 104 -14.93 26.21 -2.81
C ALA A 104 -14.97 26.90 -1.43
N ARG A 105 -16.17 27.30 -0.97
CA ARG A 105 -16.41 27.90 0.34
C ARG A 105 -16.17 26.93 1.49
N THR A 106 -16.59 25.68 1.35
CA THR A 106 -16.36 24.64 2.36
C THR A 106 -14.88 24.28 2.46
N ARG A 107 -14.17 24.27 1.33
CA ARG A 107 -12.71 24.04 1.28
C ARG A 107 -11.94 25.17 1.93
N ASP A 108 -12.31 26.42 1.65
CA ASP A 108 -11.70 27.60 2.27
C ASP A 108 -11.90 27.61 3.80
N LYS A 109 -13.11 27.32 4.27
CA LYS A 109 -13.39 27.13 5.70
C LYS A 109 -12.48 26.05 6.30
N TYR A 110 -12.42 24.88 5.67
CA TYR A 110 -11.60 23.76 6.15
C TYR A 110 -10.12 24.15 6.23
N ILE A 111 -9.53 24.70 5.17
CA ILE A 111 -8.11 25.10 5.14
C ILE A 111 -7.82 26.11 6.26
N LYS A 112 -8.71 27.08 6.46
CA LYS A 112 -8.56 28.10 7.52
C LYS A 112 -8.75 27.53 8.93
N THR A 113 -9.64 26.55 9.13
CA THR A 113 -9.96 26.04 10.48
C THR A 113 -9.08 24.88 10.92
N VAL A 114 -8.53 24.09 10.00
CA VAL A 114 -7.74 22.88 10.31
C VAL A 114 -6.56 23.15 11.25
N PRO A 115 -5.73 24.21 11.07
CA PRO A 115 -4.62 24.48 11.98
C PRO A 115 -5.10 24.71 13.43
N TYR A 116 -6.19 25.45 13.61
CA TYR A 116 -6.77 25.71 14.92
C TYR A 116 -7.37 24.44 15.53
N MET A 117 -8.11 23.65 14.74
CA MET A 117 -8.69 22.38 15.20
C MET A 117 -7.60 21.37 15.59
N SER A 118 -6.51 21.29 14.81
CA SER A 118 -5.34 20.47 15.10
C SER A 118 -4.68 20.89 16.41
N SER A 119 -4.46 22.19 16.62
CA SER A 119 -3.90 22.72 17.87
C SER A 119 -4.76 22.38 19.08
N VAL A 120 -6.07 22.60 19.02
CA VAL A 120 -6.99 22.27 20.12
C VAL A 120 -7.03 20.76 20.38
N SER A 121 -7.07 19.94 19.32
CA SER A 121 -7.01 18.49 19.44
C SER A 121 -5.71 18.03 20.09
N HIS A 122 -4.58 18.63 19.72
CA HIS A 122 -3.27 18.35 20.28
C HIS A 122 -3.23 18.68 21.78
N SER A 123 -3.70 19.87 22.18
CA SER A 123 -3.80 20.27 23.59
C SER A 123 -4.72 19.34 24.38
N ALA A 124 -5.88 18.96 23.83
CA ALA A 124 -6.79 18.02 24.47
C ALA A 124 -6.16 16.63 24.65
N LYS A 125 -5.47 16.12 23.62
CA LYS A 125 -4.69 14.87 23.72
C LYS A 125 -3.58 14.99 24.76
N SER A 126 -2.92 16.15 24.87
CA SER A 126 -1.91 16.42 25.90
C SER A 126 -2.48 16.32 27.30
N MET A 127 -3.60 17.01 27.55
CA MET A 127 -4.27 17.00 28.84
C MET A 127 -4.78 15.61 29.22
N ALA A 128 -5.24 14.83 28.23
CA ALA A 128 -5.67 13.45 28.42
C ALA A 128 -4.50 12.45 28.52
N ASN A 129 -3.24 12.92 28.53
CA ASN A 129 -2.03 12.07 28.49
C ASN A 129 -2.01 11.07 27.31
N MET A 130 -2.67 11.40 26.20
CA MET A 130 -2.75 10.58 24.99
C MET A 130 -1.61 10.86 23.98
N LEU A 131 -0.75 11.84 24.25
CA LEU A 131 0.39 12.18 23.37
C LEU A 131 1.49 11.11 23.36
N SER A 132 1.50 10.19 24.32
CA SER A 132 2.60 9.23 24.53
C SER A 132 2.45 7.90 23.78
N LYS A 133 1.42 7.73 22.95
CA LYS A 133 1.29 6.53 22.13
C LYS A 133 1.06 6.90 20.68
N CYS A 134 2.13 6.77 19.90
CA CYS A 134 2.04 6.46 18.47
C CYS A 134 1.47 5.03 18.31
N GLU A 135 0.33 4.75 18.95
CA GLU A 135 -0.48 3.62 18.58
C GLU A 135 -1.11 4.03 17.25
N SER A 136 -0.50 3.53 16.18
CA SER A 136 -1.22 3.26 14.95
C SER A 136 -2.57 2.69 15.35
N LYS A 137 -3.64 3.49 15.27
CA LYS A 137 -5.00 2.98 15.28
C LYS A 137 -5.03 2.03 14.09
N LYS A 138 -4.80 0.76 14.38
CA LYS A 138 -5.08 -0.33 13.45
C LYS A 138 -6.51 -0.04 13.00
N ARG A 139 -6.77 -0.12 11.69
CA ARG A 139 -8.14 -0.45 11.27
C ARG A 139 -8.61 -1.58 12.17
N ASP A 140 -9.88 -1.57 12.53
CA ASP A 140 -10.49 -2.57 13.40
C ASP A 140 -10.44 -3.96 12.74
N ASP A 141 -9.22 -4.51 12.63
CA ASP A 141 -8.87 -5.89 12.31
C ASP A 141 -8.91 -6.69 13.60
N SER A 142 -9.52 -6.18 14.68
CA SER A 142 -9.63 -6.86 15.96
C SER A 142 -10.31 -8.22 15.80
N GLN A 143 -11.30 -8.33 14.91
CA GLN A 143 -11.93 -9.60 14.54
C GLN A 143 -10.92 -10.52 13.82
N SER A 144 -10.24 -10.02 12.79
CA SER A 144 -9.27 -10.78 11.98
C SER A 144 -8.05 -11.25 12.80
N SER A 145 -7.56 -10.40 13.70
CA SER A 145 -6.38 -10.61 14.54
C SER A 145 -6.67 -11.61 15.66
N LYS A 146 -7.88 -11.61 16.22
CA LYS A 146 -8.34 -12.62 17.18
C LYS A 146 -8.41 -14.00 16.52
N ASN A 147 -8.93 -14.07 15.29
CA ASN A 147 -9.02 -15.33 14.53
C ASN A 147 -7.66 -15.96 14.22
N VAL A 148 -6.62 -15.14 13.97
CA VAL A 148 -5.25 -15.61 13.73
C VAL A 148 -4.62 -16.18 15.01
N LEU A 149 -4.83 -15.51 16.16
CA LEU A 149 -4.29 -15.95 17.45
C LEU A 149 -4.99 -17.20 18.00
N GLU A 150 -6.26 -17.44 17.67
CA GLU A 150 -6.99 -18.61 18.16
C GLU A 150 -6.59 -19.92 17.48
N LYS A 151 -6.10 -19.89 16.24
CA LYS A 151 -5.71 -21.10 15.52
C LYS A 151 -4.40 -21.67 16.06
N LYS A 152 -4.51 -22.79 16.80
CA LYS A 152 -3.40 -23.53 17.43
C LYS A 152 -2.28 -23.88 16.45
N GLU A 153 -2.58 -24.13 15.17
CA GLU A 153 -1.59 -24.53 14.18
C GLU A 153 -0.57 -23.44 13.86
N LEU A 154 -0.95 -22.15 13.93
CA LEU A 154 -0.06 -21.04 13.64
C LEU A 154 0.86 -20.67 14.81
N ARG A 155 0.44 -20.98 16.05
CA ARG A 155 1.27 -20.73 17.25
C ARG A 155 2.53 -21.59 17.29
N ASN A 156 2.49 -22.75 16.64
CA ASN A 156 3.60 -23.72 16.64
C ASN A 156 4.37 -23.72 15.31
N MET A 157 3.90 -22.99 14.29
CA MET A 157 4.66 -22.80 13.06
C MET A 157 5.59 -21.59 13.22
N ASN A 158 6.89 -21.84 13.17
CA ASN A 158 7.85 -20.76 13.01
C ASN A 158 7.82 -20.32 11.52
N PRO A 159 7.35 -19.11 11.19
CA PRO A 159 7.28 -18.65 9.80
C PRO A 159 8.67 -18.41 9.18
N PHE A 160 9.74 -18.60 9.97
CA PHE A 160 11.13 -18.47 9.57
C PHE A 160 11.93 -19.77 9.73
N THR A 161 11.32 -20.89 10.15
CA THR A 161 11.99 -22.19 9.99
C THR A 161 12.01 -22.53 8.51
N MET A 162 13.22 -22.61 7.98
CA MET A 162 13.55 -23.03 6.62
C MET A 162 13.30 -24.55 6.49
N ASP A 163 12.06 -24.99 6.66
CA ASP A 163 11.67 -26.25 6.03
C ASP A 163 11.46 -25.89 4.56
N ASP A 164 12.22 -26.51 3.65
CA ASP A 164 12.32 -26.25 2.20
C ASP A 164 11.01 -26.49 1.41
N LYS A 165 9.86 -26.43 2.07
CA LYS A 165 8.55 -26.61 1.47
C LYS A 165 8.04 -25.24 1.03
N GLU A 166 8.16 -24.96 -0.27
CA GLU A 166 7.76 -23.73 -0.98
C GLU A 166 6.23 -23.49 -1.05
N PHE A 167 5.51 -23.82 0.01
CA PHE A 167 4.07 -23.68 0.05
C PHE A 167 3.65 -22.30 0.57
N SER A 168 2.83 -21.59 -0.20
CA SER A 168 2.21 -20.34 0.26
C SER A 168 1.00 -20.67 1.13
N VAL A 169 1.06 -20.33 2.42
CA VAL A 169 -0.01 -20.60 3.39
C VAL A 169 -0.77 -19.31 3.72
N ASN A 170 -2.10 -19.36 3.70
CA ASN A 170 -2.91 -18.27 4.23
C ASN A 170 -2.84 -18.28 5.77
N ILE A 171 -2.28 -17.22 6.34
CA ILE A 171 -2.08 -17.09 7.79
C ILE A 171 -3.40 -17.05 8.56
N VAL A 172 -4.52 -16.61 7.98
CA VAL A 172 -5.81 -16.60 8.67
C VAL A 172 -6.51 -17.95 8.54
N THR A 173 -6.41 -18.60 7.39
CA THR A 173 -7.26 -19.75 7.07
C THR A 173 -6.54 -21.09 7.24
N GLY A 174 -5.20 -21.12 7.15
CA GLY A 174 -4.36 -22.33 7.17
C GLY A 174 -4.26 -23.03 5.81
N ILE A 175 -4.91 -22.48 4.77
CA ILE A 175 -4.98 -23.12 3.45
C ILE A 175 -3.66 -22.96 2.73
N ILE A 176 -3.22 -24.06 2.12
CA ILE A 176 -2.00 -24.15 1.34
C ILE A 176 -2.33 -23.94 -0.14
N LEU A 177 -1.65 -23.00 -0.80
CA LEU A 177 -1.73 -22.79 -2.24
C LEU A 177 -0.77 -23.74 -2.97
N PRO A 178 -1.17 -24.34 -4.11
CA PRO A 178 -0.26 -25.09 -4.97
C PRO A 178 0.84 -24.18 -5.54
N GLU A 179 2.10 -24.64 -5.46
CA GLU A 179 3.33 -23.93 -5.85
C GLU A 179 3.27 -23.33 -7.27
N GLN A 180 2.75 -24.12 -8.23
CA GLN A 180 2.58 -23.72 -9.64
C GLN A 180 1.78 -22.43 -9.81
N THR A 181 0.84 -22.15 -8.91
CA THR A 181 -0.02 -20.97 -8.99
C THR A 181 0.75 -19.66 -8.78
N VAL A 182 1.79 -19.69 -7.94
CA VAL A 182 2.58 -18.50 -7.59
C VAL A 182 3.62 -18.21 -8.67
N LEU A 183 4.22 -19.25 -9.25
CA LEU A 183 5.16 -19.13 -10.36
C LEU A 183 4.46 -18.60 -11.63
N GLN A 184 3.27 -19.13 -11.94
CA GLN A 184 2.45 -18.68 -13.07
C GLN A 184 1.91 -17.25 -12.90
N ALA A 185 1.79 -16.74 -11.67
CA ALA A 185 1.26 -15.40 -11.44
C ALA A 185 2.11 -14.32 -12.12
N ARG A 186 3.44 -14.48 -12.17
CA ARG A 186 4.28 -13.51 -12.87
C ARG A 186 4.00 -13.51 -14.37
N GLU A 187 4.07 -14.67 -15.00
CA GLU A 187 3.91 -14.86 -16.44
C GLU A 187 2.53 -14.38 -16.91
N LEU A 188 1.47 -14.73 -16.17
CA LEU A 188 0.11 -14.29 -16.46
C LEU A 188 -0.05 -12.78 -16.33
N GLY A 189 0.60 -12.16 -15.33
CA GLY A 189 0.60 -10.72 -15.16
C GLY A 189 1.36 -9.99 -16.27
N GLU A 190 2.51 -10.52 -16.70
CA GLU A 190 3.31 -10.00 -17.80
C GLU A 190 2.54 -10.09 -19.13
N ALA A 191 1.95 -11.25 -19.44
CA ALA A 191 1.11 -11.44 -20.62
C ALA A 191 -0.11 -10.49 -20.63
N ALA A 192 -0.73 -10.22 -19.48
CA ALA A 192 -1.83 -9.26 -19.38
C ALA A 192 -1.38 -7.82 -19.66
N ILE A 193 -0.16 -7.44 -19.25
CA ILE A 193 0.42 -6.13 -19.58
C ILE A 193 0.71 -6.03 -21.08
N GLU A 194 1.29 -7.06 -21.68
CA GLU A 194 1.61 -7.10 -23.11
C GLU A 194 0.36 -7.01 -23.98
N MET A 195 -0.67 -7.81 -23.69
CA MET A 195 -1.96 -7.72 -24.39
C MET A 195 -2.60 -6.34 -24.27
N ALA A 196 -2.47 -5.67 -23.12
CA ALA A 196 -3.00 -4.32 -22.94
C ALA A 196 -2.24 -3.28 -23.79
N LYS A 197 -0.92 -3.43 -23.93
CA LYS A 197 -0.09 -2.60 -24.82
C LYS A 197 -0.45 -2.79 -26.29
N GLU A 198 -0.61 -4.04 -26.73
CA GLU A 198 -0.98 -4.37 -28.11
C GLU A 198 -2.36 -3.82 -28.49
N LYS A 199 -3.33 -3.91 -27.58
CA LYS A 199 -4.69 -3.39 -27.79
C LYS A 199 -4.79 -1.87 -27.59
N ASN A 200 -3.70 -1.20 -27.21
CA ASN A 200 -3.66 0.21 -26.82
C ASN A 200 -4.78 0.59 -25.83
N SER A 201 -5.12 -0.35 -24.93
CA SER A 201 -6.26 -0.25 -24.03
C SER A 201 -5.77 0.15 -22.64
N ALA A 202 -6.41 1.17 -22.06
CA ALA A 202 -6.15 1.57 -20.67
C ALA A 202 -6.65 0.52 -19.65
N ALA A 203 -7.50 -0.42 -20.06
CA ALA A 203 -8.09 -1.43 -19.20
C ALA A 203 -7.34 -2.76 -19.31
N ILE A 204 -6.67 -3.17 -18.22
CA ILE A 204 -6.03 -4.48 -18.13
C ILE A 204 -7.04 -5.52 -17.62
N GLU A 205 -7.21 -6.58 -18.40
CA GLU A 205 -8.00 -7.75 -18.00
C GLU A 205 -7.28 -8.53 -16.90
N ILE A 206 -8.03 -8.91 -15.85
CA ILE A 206 -7.46 -9.61 -14.70
C ILE A 206 -7.34 -11.10 -15.07
N PRO A 207 -6.14 -11.68 -15.09
CA PRO A 207 -5.98 -13.10 -15.37
C PRO A 207 -6.63 -13.92 -14.25
N LYS A 208 -7.33 -15.00 -14.63
CA LYS A 208 -7.98 -15.90 -13.68
C LYS A 208 -6.94 -16.77 -13.00
N ILE A 209 -6.61 -16.45 -11.76
CA ILE A 209 -5.76 -17.27 -10.89
C ILE A 209 -6.60 -17.83 -9.75
N MET A 210 -6.35 -19.08 -9.39
CA MET A 210 -7.01 -19.69 -8.22
C MET A 210 -6.60 -18.96 -6.96
N THR A 211 -7.57 -18.34 -6.30
CA THR A 211 -7.38 -17.64 -5.03
C THR A 211 -7.71 -18.56 -3.85
N PHE A 212 -7.18 -18.24 -2.66
CA PHE A 212 -7.54 -18.94 -1.42
C PHE A 212 -9.05 -19.01 -1.18
N LYS A 213 -9.79 -17.96 -1.54
CA LYS A 213 -11.25 -17.91 -1.43
C LYS A 213 -11.93 -18.96 -2.30
N GLN A 214 -11.45 -19.16 -3.53
CA GLN A 214 -11.99 -20.17 -4.44
C GLN A 214 -11.63 -21.60 -3.99
N LEU A 215 -10.50 -21.79 -3.31
CA LEU A 215 -10.15 -23.07 -2.67
C LEU A 215 -11.04 -23.37 -1.46
N GLU A 216 -11.36 -22.36 -0.63
CA GLU A 216 -12.35 -22.51 0.45
C GLU A 216 -13.72 -22.92 -0.05
N GLU A 217 -14.17 -22.32 -1.15
CA GLU A 217 -15.47 -22.64 -1.76
C GLU A 217 -15.49 -24.03 -2.39
N LYS A 218 -14.35 -24.54 -2.87
CA LYS A 218 -14.23 -25.91 -3.40
C LYS A 218 -14.14 -26.98 -2.31
N GLY A 219 -13.50 -26.69 -1.18
CA GLY A 219 -13.37 -27.65 -0.06
C GLY A 219 -14.63 -27.78 0.83
N LYS A 220 -15.64 -26.94 0.61
CA LYS A 220 -16.96 -26.99 1.28
C LYS A 220 -18.02 -27.78 0.50
N LYS A 221 -17.69 -28.31 -0.68
CA LYS A 221 -18.51 -29.23 -1.46
C LYS A 221 -18.00 -30.65 -1.27
#